data_AF-A0A2K5C126-F1
#
_entry.id   AF-A0A2K5C126-F1
#
_cell.length_a   1.000
_cell.length_b   1.000
_cell.length_c   1.000
_cell.angle_alpha   90.00
_cell.angle_beta   90.00
_cell.angle_gamma   90.00
#
_symmetry.space_group_name_H-M   'P 1'
#
loop_
_entity.id
_entity.type
_entity.pdbx_description
1 polymer ?
#
loop_
_entity_poly.entity_id
_entity_poly.type
_entity_poly.pdbx_seq_one_letter_code
_entity_poly.pdbx_strand_id
1 'polypeptide(L)'
;MAATSGTDEPVSGELVSVAHALSLPAESYGNDPDIEMAWAMRAMLHAEVYYKLISSVDPQFLKLTKVDDQIYSEFRKNFEKLKIDILDPEELKSESAKEKWRPFCLKFNGIVEDFNYGTLLRLDCSQGYTEENTVFVPRIQFFAIEIARNREGYNKAVYISVQNKEGGEKRADSGEEENTKNRGEKGADSGEEKEEGINREEKTDKGGEKGEEADKDINKSGEKAM
;
A
#
# COMPACT_ATOMS: atom_id res chain seq x y z
N MET A 1 5.46 -12.67 59.10
CA MET A 1 5.85 -11.63 58.12
C MET A 1 6.34 -12.39 56.90
N ALA A 2 5.69 -12.32 55.73
CA ALA A 2 5.43 -11.13 54.91
C ALA A 2 6.73 -10.62 54.25
N ALA A 3 6.84 -10.51 52.92
CA ALA A 3 5.87 -10.89 51.88
C ALA A 3 6.54 -11.28 50.55
N THR A 4 5.83 -12.08 49.75
CA THR A 4 6.15 -12.35 48.34
C THR A 4 4.99 -11.85 47.48
N SER A 5 5.25 -10.83 46.65
CA SER A 5 4.25 -10.25 45.74
C SER A 5 4.81 -10.16 44.32
N GLY A 6 4.99 -11.32 43.68
CA GLY A 6 5.02 -11.40 42.23
C GLY A 6 3.57 -11.36 41.74
N THR A 7 3.20 -10.30 41.02
CA THR A 7 1.89 -10.19 40.38
C THR A 7 1.96 -10.81 38.99
N ASP A 8 1.78 -12.13 38.91
CA ASP A 8 1.33 -12.74 37.66
C ASP A 8 -0.10 -12.26 37.38
N GLU A 9 -0.28 -11.42 36.37
CA GLU A 9 -1.61 -11.15 35.83
C GLU A 9 -2.14 -12.43 35.15
N PRO A 10 -3.40 -12.84 35.41
CA PRO A 10 -3.97 -13.99 34.74
C PRO A 10 -4.26 -13.63 33.26
N VAL A 11 -3.35 -14.01 32.36
CA VAL A 11 -3.61 -13.99 30.92
C VAL A 11 -4.84 -14.86 30.65
N SER A 12 -5.96 -14.22 30.29
CA SER A 12 -7.29 -14.83 30.23
C SER A 12 -7.30 -16.11 29.39
N GLY A 13 -7.90 -17.18 29.94
CA GLY A 13 -7.88 -18.51 29.31
C GLY A 13 -8.47 -18.55 27.90
N GLU A 14 -9.39 -17.63 27.56
CA GLU A 14 -9.90 -17.44 26.20
C GLU A 14 -8.79 -17.08 25.20
N LEU A 15 -7.82 -16.23 25.57
CA LEU A 15 -6.70 -15.86 24.70
C LEU A 15 -5.79 -17.07 24.41
N VAL A 16 -5.59 -17.94 25.41
CA VAL A 16 -4.84 -19.19 25.25
C VAL A 16 -5.62 -20.19 24.38
N SER A 17 -6.93 -20.29 24.58
CA SER A 17 -7.84 -21.11 23.77
C SER A 17 -7.82 -20.67 22.30
N VAL A 18 -8.01 -19.38 22.02
CA VAL A 18 -7.98 -18.81 20.67
C VAL A 18 -6.60 -18.94 20.04
N ALA A 19 -5.50 -18.76 20.78
CA ALA A 19 -4.16 -18.96 20.25
C ALA A 19 -3.92 -20.40 19.76
N HIS A 20 -4.41 -21.40 20.51
CA HIS A 20 -4.37 -22.82 20.15
C HIS A 20 -5.39 -23.18 19.06
N ALA A 21 -6.54 -22.51 19.01
CA ALA A 21 -7.56 -22.65 17.97
C ALA A 21 -7.15 -21.99 16.63
N LEU A 22 -5.90 -21.52 16.52
CA LEU A 22 -5.33 -20.92 15.32
C LEU A 22 -3.97 -21.55 14.93
N SER A 23 -3.65 -22.72 15.48
CA SER A 23 -2.39 -23.46 15.23
C SER A 23 -2.59 -24.92 14.82
N LEU A 24 -3.82 -25.40 14.65
CA LEU A 24 -4.09 -26.74 14.09
C LEU A 24 -4.23 -26.70 12.56
N PRO A 25 -4.09 -27.83 11.84
CA PRO A 25 -4.29 -27.89 10.40
C PRO A 25 -5.69 -27.43 9.99
N ALA A 26 -5.81 -26.71 8.87
CA ALA A 26 -7.06 -26.11 8.42
C ALA A 26 -8.20 -27.13 8.22
N GLU A 27 -7.87 -28.39 7.86
CA GLU A 27 -8.85 -29.48 7.72
C GLU A 27 -9.49 -29.92 9.06
N SER A 28 -8.99 -29.42 10.20
CA SER A 28 -9.54 -29.68 11.54
C SER A 28 -10.72 -28.76 11.89
N TYR A 29 -10.92 -27.69 11.13
CA TYR A 29 -11.94 -26.67 11.37
C TYR A 29 -13.06 -26.80 10.34
N GLY A 30 -14.31 -26.82 10.82
CA GLY A 30 -15.45 -26.52 9.95
C GLY A 30 -15.53 -25.02 9.67
N ASN A 31 -16.55 -24.60 8.91
CA ASN A 31 -16.94 -23.19 8.81
C ASN A 31 -17.58 -22.76 10.15
N ASP A 32 -16.73 -22.50 11.13
CA ASP A 32 -17.08 -22.10 12.49
C ASP A 32 -16.91 -20.56 12.60
N PRO A 33 -17.98 -19.82 12.94
CA PRO A 33 -17.96 -18.36 12.92
C PRO A 33 -17.01 -17.76 13.96
N ASP A 34 -16.71 -18.46 15.07
CA ASP A 34 -15.79 -17.95 16.09
C ASP A 34 -14.33 -18.05 15.60
N ILE A 35 -14.01 -19.06 14.79
CA ILE A 35 -12.71 -19.23 14.13
C ILE A 35 -12.56 -18.26 12.95
N GLU A 36 -13.61 -18.04 12.15
CA GLU A 36 -13.61 -17.00 11.11
C GLU A 36 -13.42 -15.59 11.72
N MET A 37 -14.10 -15.29 12.83
CA MET A 37 -13.92 -14.04 13.58
C MET A 37 -12.48 -13.92 14.14
N ALA A 38 -11.92 -14.99 14.70
CA ALA A 38 -10.54 -14.99 15.22
C ALA A 38 -9.48 -14.80 14.11
N TRP A 39 -9.69 -15.37 12.92
CA TRP A 39 -8.86 -15.09 11.74
C TRP A 39 -8.98 -13.63 11.30
N ALA A 40 -10.20 -13.08 11.23
CA ALA A 40 -10.44 -11.68 10.86
C ALA A 40 -9.77 -10.70 11.84
N MET A 41 -9.90 -10.93 13.15
CA MET A 41 -9.24 -10.14 14.20
C MET A 41 -7.72 -10.15 14.06
N ARG A 42 -7.10 -11.32 13.87
CA ARG A 42 -5.64 -11.41 13.62
C ARG A 42 -5.22 -10.70 12.32
N ALA A 43 -6.04 -10.79 11.27
CA ALA A 43 -5.74 -10.16 9.97
C ALA A 43 -5.82 -8.62 10.04
N MET A 44 -6.78 -8.08 10.80
CA MET A 44 -6.87 -6.65 11.15
C MET A 44 -5.68 -6.19 12.01
N LEU A 45 -5.36 -6.91 13.09
CA LEU A 45 -4.21 -6.57 13.95
C LEU A 45 -2.88 -6.54 13.17
N HIS A 46 -2.69 -7.50 12.25
CA HIS A 46 -1.55 -7.51 11.33
C HIS A 46 -1.53 -6.27 10.42
N ALA A 47 -2.68 -5.86 9.88
CA ALA A 47 -2.83 -4.66 9.05
C ALA A 47 -2.48 -3.37 9.82
N GLU A 48 -2.98 -3.22 11.04
CA GLU A 48 -2.72 -2.08 11.91
C GLU A 48 -1.25 -1.97 12.32
N VAL A 49 -0.65 -3.08 12.77
CA VAL A 49 0.77 -3.14 13.17
C VAL A 49 1.67 -2.83 11.98
N TYR A 50 1.36 -3.35 10.79
CA TYR A 50 2.11 -3.06 9.58
C TYR A 50 1.97 -1.61 9.13
N TYR A 51 0.74 -1.07 9.10
CA TYR A 51 0.50 0.32 8.72
C TYR A 51 1.22 1.30 9.67
N LYS A 52 1.19 1.01 10.98
CA LYS A 52 1.97 1.75 11.97
C LYS A 52 3.47 1.71 11.65
N LEU A 53 4.02 0.53 11.36
CA LEU A 53 5.43 0.36 11.03
C LEU A 53 5.86 1.23 9.83
N ILE A 54 5.15 1.20 8.70
CA ILE A 54 5.48 2.02 7.51
C ILE A 54 5.18 3.52 7.69
N SER A 55 4.40 3.90 8.69
CA SER A 55 4.14 5.31 9.04
C SER A 55 5.20 5.90 9.97
N SER A 56 5.82 5.07 10.82
CA SER A 56 6.77 5.52 11.87
C SER A 56 8.25 5.46 11.47
N VAL A 57 8.63 4.64 10.48
CA VAL A 57 10.01 4.56 9.98
C VAL A 57 10.05 4.47 8.45
N ASP A 58 11.15 4.92 7.85
CA ASP A 58 11.33 4.93 6.39
C ASP A 58 11.26 3.50 5.80
N PRO A 59 10.23 3.17 4.99
CA PRO A 59 9.97 1.79 4.58
C PRO A 59 11.07 1.15 3.74
N GLN A 60 11.94 1.95 3.10
CA GLN A 60 13.07 1.44 2.30
C GLN A 60 14.11 0.64 3.12
N PHE A 61 14.14 0.81 4.44
CA PHE A 61 15.05 0.09 5.35
C PHE A 61 14.37 -1.04 6.13
N LEU A 62 13.06 -1.24 5.96
CA LEU A 62 12.33 -2.32 6.61
C LEU A 62 12.64 -3.67 5.97
N LYS A 63 13.02 -4.65 6.79
CA LYS A 63 12.92 -6.08 6.45
C LYS A 63 11.72 -6.69 7.17
N LEU A 64 10.85 -7.35 6.42
CA LEU A 64 9.63 -7.98 6.95
C LEU A 64 9.88 -9.46 7.31
N THR A 65 10.82 -10.11 6.63
CA THR A 65 11.23 -11.50 6.87
C THR A 65 12.75 -11.66 6.82
N LYS A 66 13.24 -12.85 7.18
CA LYS A 66 14.65 -13.24 7.04
C LYS A 66 15.07 -13.49 5.58
N VAL A 67 14.12 -13.59 4.65
CA VAL A 67 14.33 -14.04 3.26
C VAL A 67 13.79 -13.04 2.22
N ASP A 68 13.63 -11.77 2.60
CA ASP A 68 13.04 -10.72 1.73
C ASP A 68 13.71 -10.59 0.36
N ASP A 69 15.04 -10.80 0.32
CA ASP A 69 15.82 -10.73 -0.92
C ASP A 69 15.47 -11.87 -1.89
N GLN A 70 15.12 -13.06 -1.37
CA GLN A 70 14.61 -14.19 -2.14
C GLN A 70 13.14 -13.96 -2.55
N ILE A 71 12.29 -13.49 -1.62
CA ILE A 71 10.89 -13.19 -1.91
C ILE A 71 10.78 -12.16 -3.04
N TYR A 72 11.50 -11.04 -2.93
CA TYR A 72 11.50 -9.96 -3.92
C TYR A 72 12.02 -10.43 -5.29
N SER A 73 13.12 -11.19 -5.32
CA SER A 73 13.71 -11.68 -6.58
C SER A 73 12.79 -12.66 -7.31
N GLU A 74 12.14 -13.59 -6.59
CA GLU A 74 11.18 -14.53 -7.19
C GLU A 74 9.85 -13.84 -7.55
N PHE A 75 9.41 -12.85 -6.77
CA PHE A 75 8.23 -12.05 -7.08
C PHE A 75 8.44 -11.27 -8.39
N ARG A 76 9.51 -10.46 -8.48
CA ARG A 76 9.77 -9.68 -9.70
C ARG A 76 10.14 -10.53 -10.91
N LYS A 77 10.64 -11.75 -10.74
CA LYS A 77 10.83 -12.72 -11.83
C LYS A 77 9.49 -13.31 -12.35
N ASN A 78 8.55 -13.62 -11.46
CA ASN A 78 7.28 -14.23 -11.86
C ASN A 78 6.21 -13.18 -12.25
N PHE A 79 6.34 -11.96 -11.75
CA PHE A 79 5.37 -10.87 -11.85
C PHE A 79 6.04 -9.56 -12.31
N GLU A 80 6.94 -9.65 -13.29
CA GLU A 80 7.73 -8.52 -13.86
C GLU A 80 6.89 -7.27 -14.16
N LYS A 81 5.69 -7.49 -14.70
CA LYS A 81 4.79 -6.43 -15.20
C LYS A 81 3.68 -6.05 -14.22
N LEU A 82 3.59 -6.71 -13.07
CA LEU A 82 2.54 -6.45 -12.09
C LEU A 82 2.76 -5.06 -11.46
N LYS A 83 1.73 -4.23 -11.51
CA LYS A 83 1.69 -2.95 -10.81
C LYS A 83 1.58 -3.19 -9.30
N ILE A 84 2.21 -2.32 -8.51
CA ILE A 84 2.19 -2.42 -7.04
C ILE A 84 1.87 -1.09 -6.35
N ASP A 85 1.77 0.00 -7.10
CA ASP A 85 1.17 1.26 -6.64
C ASP A 85 -0.32 1.07 -6.37
N ILE A 86 -1.07 0.76 -7.43
CA ILE A 86 -2.50 0.49 -7.40
C ILE A 86 -2.73 -0.88 -8.04
N LEU A 87 -3.16 -1.84 -7.21
CA LEU A 87 -3.44 -3.21 -7.62
C LEU A 87 -4.85 -3.34 -8.17
N ASP A 88 -5.01 -4.07 -9.28
CA ASP A 88 -6.30 -4.60 -9.70
C ASP A 88 -6.63 -5.84 -8.84
N PRO A 89 -7.79 -5.89 -8.16
CA PRO A 89 -8.25 -7.09 -7.46
C PRO A 89 -8.26 -8.36 -8.32
N GLU A 90 -8.49 -8.27 -9.63
CA GLU A 90 -8.54 -9.43 -10.53
C GLU A 90 -7.15 -10.01 -10.84
N GLU A 91 -6.08 -9.22 -10.73
CA GLU A 91 -4.69 -9.74 -10.78
C GLU A 91 -4.28 -10.53 -9.51
N LEU A 92 -5.18 -10.59 -8.52
CA LEU A 92 -5.04 -11.40 -7.30
C LEU A 92 -6.15 -12.47 -7.16
N LYS A 93 -7.39 -12.15 -7.56
CA LYS A 93 -8.59 -12.97 -7.29
C LYS A 93 -9.07 -13.83 -8.47
N SER A 94 -8.78 -13.48 -9.72
CA SER A 94 -9.22 -14.27 -10.89
C SER A 94 -8.60 -15.67 -10.88
N GLU A 95 -9.22 -16.68 -11.51
CA GLU A 95 -8.62 -18.02 -11.53
C GLU A 95 -7.27 -18.06 -12.26
N SER A 96 -7.08 -17.28 -13.33
CA SER A 96 -5.77 -17.16 -13.99
C SER A 96 -4.73 -16.46 -13.12
N ALA A 97 -5.12 -15.51 -12.26
CA ALA A 97 -4.24 -14.97 -11.24
C ALA A 97 -3.87 -16.05 -10.21
N LYS A 98 -4.86 -16.76 -9.65
CA LYS A 98 -4.64 -17.84 -8.69
C LYS A 98 -3.74 -18.94 -9.26
N GLU A 99 -3.87 -19.31 -10.53
CA GLU A 99 -2.97 -20.26 -11.21
C GLU A 99 -1.51 -19.81 -11.26
N LYS A 100 -1.24 -18.51 -11.42
CA LYS A 100 0.12 -17.94 -11.37
C LYS A 100 0.65 -17.81 -9.94
N TRP A 101 -0.22 -17.44 -9.00
CA TRP A 101 0.12 -17.26 -7.59
C TRP A 101 0.31 -18.59 -6.84
N ARG A 102 -0.47 -19.65 -7.14
CA ARG A 102 -0.37 -20.97 -6.48
C ARG A 102 1.08 -21.53 -6.49
N PRO A 103 1.81 -21.63 -7.62
CA PRO A 103 3.21 -22.06 -7.64
C PRO A 103 4.16 -21.13 -6.88
N PHE A 104 3.93 -19.80 -6.93
CA PHE A 104 4.75 -18.84 -6.19
C PHE A 104 4.59 -19.03 -4.67
N CYS A 105 3.35 -19.12 -4.18
CA CYS A 105 3.08 -19.32 -2.75
C CYS A 105 3.67 -20.64 -2.24
N LEU A 106 3.47 -21.74 -2.97
CA LEU A 106 3.98 -23.07 -2.60
C LEU A 106 5.52 -23.13 -2.53
N LYS A 107 6.23 -22.29 -3.30
CA LYS A 107 7.70 -22.21 -3.26
C LYS A 107 8.28 -21.73 -1.93
N PHE A 108 7.47 -21.07 -1.09
CA PHE A 108 7.87 -20.60 0.25
C PHE A 108 7.30 -21.44 1.39
N ASN A 109 6.59 -22.54 1.09
CA ASN A 109 6.16 -23.51 2.10
C ASN A 109 7.40 -24.08 2.83
N GLY A 110 7.39 -24.03 4.16
CA GLY A 110 8.54 -24.41 5.01
C GLY A 110 9.72 -23.42 4.99
N ILE A 111 9.67 -22.33 4.21
CA ILE A 111 10.66 -21.24 4.22
C ILE A 111 10.12 -20.02 4.99
N VAL A 112 8.84 -19.70 4.79
CA VAL A 112 8.13 -18.62 5.48
C VAL A 112 7.10 -19.21 6.45
N GLU A 113 7.19 -18.79 7.70
CA GLU A 113 6.25 -19.17 8.77
C GLU A 113 4.84 -18.68 8.45
N ASP A 114 3.87 -19.58 8.55
CA ASP A 114 2.48 -19.45 8.10
C ASP A 114 2.32 -18.76 6.72
N PHE A 115 3.11 -19.16 5.72
CA PHE A 115 3.11 -18.56 4.37
C PHE A 115 1.70 -18.40 3.74
N ASN A 116 0.79 -19.31 4.06
CA ASN A 116 -0.59 -19.38 3.59
C ASN A 116 -1.62 -18.67 4.50
N TYR A 117 -1.21 -18.10 5.64
CA TYR A 117 -2.10 -17.47 6.62
C TYR A 117 -2.81 -16.23 6.05
N GLY A 118 -4.07 -16.01 6.44
CA GLY A 118 -4.89 -14.89 5.98
C GLY A 118 -4.38 -13.53 6.46
N THR A 119 -4.06 -12.63 5.53
CA THR A 119 -3.60 -11.26 5.81
C THR A 119 -4.34 -10.24 4.95
N LEU A 120 -4.34 -8.97 5.37
CA LEU A 120 -4.93 -7.88 4.62
C LEU A 120 -3.87 -7.06 3.89
N LEU A 121 -4.08 -6.85 2.60
CA LEU A 121 -3.22 -6.06 1.71
C LEU A 121 -4.00 -4.85 1.18
N ARG A 122 -3.34 -3.69 1.08
CA ARG A 122 -3.94 -2.46 0.52
C ARG A 122 -3.90 -2.49 -1.01
N LEU A 123 -4.97 -2.11 -1.70
CA LEU A 123 -5.00 -2.07 -3.17
C LEU A 123 -4.17 -0.89 -3.69
N ASP A 124 -4.50 0.32 -3.27
CA ASP A 124 -3.66 1.52 -3.36
C ASP A 124 -2.71 1.59 -2.15
N CYS A 125 -1.40 1.65 -2.40
CA CYS A 125 -0.37 1.70 -1.37
C CYS A 125 -0.34 3.01 -0.56
N SER A 126 -0.82 4.11 -1.16
CA SER A 126 -0.76 5.47 -0.61
C SER A 126 -1.88 5.77 0.40
N GLN A 127 -2.95 4.98 0.35
CA GLN A 127 -4.12 5.08 1.22
C GLN A 127 -4.01 4.16 2.45
N GLY A 128 -4.92 4.33 3.40
CA GLY A 128 -5.07 3.47 4.57
C GLY A 128 -5.78 2.15 4.26
N TYR A 129 -5.97 1.32 5.29
CA TYR A 129 -6.88 0.17 5.21
C TYR A 129 -8.34 0.65 5.35
N THR A 130 -9.15 0.42 4.33
CA THR A 130 -10.62 0.62 4.33
C THR A 130 -11.30 -0.60 3.68
N GLU A 131 -12.63 -0.74 3.75
CA GLU A 131 -13.33 -1.89 3.13
C GLU A 131 -13.07 -1.96 1.62
N GLU A 132 -13.07 -0.80 0.96
CA GLU A 132 -12.89 -0.66 -0.49
C GLU A 132 -11.43 -0.78 -0.93
N ASN A 133 -10.49 -0.33 -0.10
CA ASN A 133 -9.05 -0.37 -0.40
C ASN A 133 -8.36 -1.65 0.07
N THR A 134 -9.08 -2.67 0.57
CA THR A 134 -8.46 -3.86 1.18
C THR A 134 -8.80 -5.15 0.43
N VAL A 135 -7.80 -6.02 0.29
CA VAL A 135 -7.96 -7.38 -0.20
C VAL A 135 -7.34 -8.40 0.76
N PHE A 136 -8.08 -9.46 1.06
CA PHE A 136 -7.60 -10.62 1.80
C PHE A 136 -6.69 -11.48 0.92
N VAL A 137 -5.46 -11.73 1.38
CA VAL A 137 -4.45 -12.54 0.68
C VAL A 137 -3.64 -13.40 1.67
N PRO A 138 -3.15 -14.58 1.25
CA PRO A 138 -2.05 -15.29 1.90
C PRO A 138 -0.86 -14.39 2.25
N ARG A 139 -0.29 -14.59 3.46
CA ARG A 139 0.86 -13.86 4.02
C ARG A 139 2.03 -13.72 3.05
N ILE A 140 2.32 -14.74 2.26
CA ILE A 140 3.41 -14.68 1.26
C ILE A 140 3.14 -13.73 0.10
N GLN A 141 1.87 -13.56 -0.32
CA GLN A 141 1.51 -12.58 -1.35
C GLN A 141 1.58 -11.16 -0.80
N PHE A 142 1.12 -10.97 0.45
CA PHE A 142 1.31 -9.73 1.19
C PHE A 142 2.80 -9.35 1.26
N PHE A 143 3.68 -10.28 1.71
CA PHE A 143 5.12 -10.02 1.77
C PHE A 143 5.70 -9.72 0.37
N ALA A 144 5.36 -10.50 -0.65
CA ALA A 144 5.86 -10.28 -2.02
C ALA A 144 5.62 -8.86 -2.52
N ILE A 145 4.40 -8.36 -2.33
CA ILE A 145 3.98 -7.04 -2.79
C ILE A 145 4.51 -5.93 -1.88
N GLU A 146 4.40 -6.07 -0.55
CA GLU A 146 4.81 -5.03 0.40
C GLU A 146 6.33 -4.89 0.52
N ILE A 147 7.11 -5.97 0.36
CA ILE A 147 8.58 -5.88 0.24
C ILE A 147 8.97 -5.14 -1.04
N ALA A 148 8.25 -5.34 -2.15
CA ALA A 148 8.47 -4.59 -3.38
C ALA A 148 8.09 -3.11 -3.21
N ARG A 149 6.93 -2.81 -2.61
CA ARG A 149 6.48 -1.43 -2.29
C ARG A 149 7.46 -0.68 -1.38
N ASN A 150 8.07 -1.38 -0.42
CA ASN A 150 9.11 -0.85 0.44
C ASN A 150 10.39 -0.52 -0.35
N ARG A 151 10.94 -1.49 -1.10
CA ARG A 151 12.19 -1.34 -1.86
C ARG A 151 12.09 -0.28 -2.95
N GLU A 152 11.00 -0.31 -3.72
CA GLU A 152 10.75 0.57 -4.86
C GLU A 152 10.22 1.96 -4.42
N GLY A 153 9.97 2.16 -3.12
CA GLY A 153 9.67 3.47 -2.52
C GLY A 153 8.19 3.87 -2.52
N TYR A 154 7.29 3.06 -3.07
CA TYR A 154 5.84 3.33 -3.10
C TYR A 154 5.24 3.58 -1.70
N ASN A 155 5.64 2.81 -0.69
CA ASN A 155 5.17 3.02 0.69
C ASN A 155 5.75 4.28 1.36
N LYS A 156 6.79 4.92 0.79
CA LYS A 156 7.41 6.13 1.35
C LYS A 156 6.43 7.31 1.41
N ALA A 157 5.39 7.31 0.56
CA ALA A 157 4.29 8.27 0.61
C ALA A 157 3.56 8.25 1.97
N VAL A 158 3.32 7.07 2.55
CA VAL A 158 2.65 6.91 3.85
C VAL A 158 3.49 7.55 4.96
N TYR A 159 4.78 7.20 5.05
CA TYR A 159 5.74 7.78 5.98
C TYR A 159 5.78 9.31 5.91
N ILE A 160 5.98 9.87 4.71
CA ILE A 160 6.03 11.33 4.50
C ILE A 160 4.70 12.01 4.87
N SER A 161 3.56 11.39 4.56
CA SER A 161 2.23 11.96 4.85
C SER A 161 1.94 12.09 6.36
N VAL A 162 2.55 11.24 7.19
CA VAL A 162 2.40 11.28 8.66
C VAL A 162 3.42 12.25 9.28
N GLN A 163 4.69 12.17 8.87
CA GLN A 163 5.73 13.09 9.34
C GLN A 163 5.39 14.57 9.05
N ASN A 164 4.75 14.86 7.91
CA ASN A 164 4.30 16.21 7.57
C ASN A 164 3.13 16.71 8.44
N LYS A 165 2.28 15.82 8.97
CA LYS A 165 1.18 16.19 9.88
C LYS A 165 1.72 16.50 11.26
N GLU A 166 2.50 15.57 11.84
CA GLU A 166 3.14 15.77 13.15
C GLU A 166 4.10 16.99 13.16
N GLY A 167 4.80 17.24 12.05
CA GLY A 167 5.67 18.40 11.88
C GLY A 167 4.94 19.72 11.64
N GLY A 168 3.66 19.67 11.26
CA GLY A 168 2.77 20.83 11.17
C GLY A 168 2.19 21.21 12.53
N GLU A 169 1.65 20.24 13.26
CA GLU A 169 1.06 20.45 14.60
C GLU A 169 2.09 21.02 15.59
N LYS A 170 3.33 20.51 15.58
CA LYS A 170 4.45 21.01 16.41
C LYS A 170 4.91 22.44 16.07
N ARG A 171 4.39 23.08 15.02
CA ARG A 171 4.68 24.48 14.65
C ARG A 171 3.60 25.48 15.07
N ALA A 172 2.43 25.01 15.51
CA ALA A 172 1.32 25.87 15.92
C ALA A 172 1.44 26.38 17.38
N ASP A 173 2.28 25.72 18.20
CA ASP A 173 2.41 25.98 19.65
C ASP A 173 3.48 27.04 20.00
N SER A 174 4.29 27.49 19.04
CA SER A 174 5.47 28.33 19.29
C SER A 174 5.56 29.54 18.35
N GLY A 175 4.68 30.54 18.49
CA GLY A 175 4.69 31.66 17.54
C GLY A 175 3.75 32.84 17.72
N GLU A 176 3.35 33.26 18.94
CA GLU A 176 2.66 34.55 19.10
C GLU A 176 3.04 35.26 20.41
N GLU A 177 4.12 36.05 20.36
CA GLU A 177 4.43 37.08 21.37
C GLU A 177 4.50 38.45 20.68
N GLU A 178 3.95 39.47 21.34
CA GLU A 178 3.52 40.72 20.70
C GLU A 178 4.67 41.72 20.45
N ASN A 179 4.61 42.46 19.33
CA ASN A 179 5.18 43.80 19.29
C ASN A 179 4.37 44.76 18.40
N THR A 180 3.61 45.66 19.03
CA THR A 180 2.85 46.72 18.36
C THR A 180 3.50 48.10 18.56
N LYS A 181 3.29 49.00 17.58
CA LYS A 181 3.84 50.38 17.41
C LYS A 181 5.15 50.43 16.59
N ASN A 182 5.44 51.51 15.85
CA ASN A 182 4.86 52.86 15.93
C ASN A 182 4.64 53.54 14.55
N ARG A 183 3.79 54.59 14.55
CA ARG A 183 3.40 55.39 13.37
C ARG A 183 4.37 56.55 13.10
N GLY A 184 4.63 56.86 11.82
CA GLY A 184 5.32 58.07 11.34
C GLY A 184 4.70 58.57 10.01
N GLU A 185 4.92 59.83 9.61
CA GLU A 185 4.16 60.48 8.52
C GLU A 185 5.02 61.24 7.47
N LYS A 186 4.45 61.38 6.25
CA LYS A 186 4.62 62.46 5.23
C LYS A 186 5.87 62.50 4.31
N GLY A 187 5.64 63.10 3.12
CA GLY A 187 6.54 63.22 1.94
C GLY A 187 6.03 62.30 0.80
N ALA A 188 5.62 62.72 -0.42
CA ALA A 188 5.98 63.86 -1.31
C ALA A 188 7.45 63.80 -1.77
N ASP A 189 7.83 63.94 -3.05
CA ASP A 189 7.15 64.38 -4.30
C ASP A 189 7.97 63.87 -5.54
N SER A 190 7.40 63.38 -6.67
CA SER A 190 7.30 64.10 -7.98
C SER A 190 7.62 63.15 -9.19
N GLY A 191 7.24 63.53 -10.44
CA GLY A 191 7.59 62.87 -11.73
C GLY A 191 6.63 61.73 -12.18
N GLU A 192 5.99 61.67 -13.38
CA GLU A 192 6.34 62.05 -14.79
C GLU A 192 7.56 61.29 -15.32
N GLU A 193 7.59 60.54 -16.45
CA GLU A 193 6.69 60.20 -17.59
C GLU A 193 6.98 58.73 -18.06
N LYS A 194 6.28 57.97 -18.94
CA LYS A 194 5.03 57.99 -19.77
C LYS A 194 4.65 56.47 -20.04
N GLU A 195 3.53 55.99 -20.65
CA GLU A 195 3.06 56.00 -22.08
C GLU A 195 4.13 55.60 -23.14
N GLU A 196 3.94 54.73 -24.15
CA GLU A 196 2.88 53.80 -24.63
C GLU A 196 3.60 52.49 -25.09
N GLY A 197 3.00 51.35 -25.48
CA GLY A 197 1.61 50.87 -25.58
C GLY A 197 1.46 49.76 -26.67
N ILE A 198 0.31 49.05 -26.69
CA ILE A 198 -0.28 48.31 -27.84
C ILE A 198 0.55 47.13 -28.43
N ASN A 199 0.24 45.86 -28.13
CA ASN A 199 -0.88 44.99 -28.60
C ASN A 199 -0.86 44.54 -30.08
N ARG A 200 -0.79 43.20 -30.29
CA ARG A 200 -1.57 42.29 -31.19
C ARG A 200 -0.79 40.97 -31.36
N GLU A 201 -1.36 39.76 -31.40
CA GLU A 201 -2.41 39.21 -32.29
C GLU A 201 -1.97 39.22 -33.78
N GLU A 202 -2.18 38.22 -34.65
CA GLU A 202 -3.21 37.15 -34.78
C GLU A 202 -2.57 35.85 -35.38
N LYS A 203 -2.94 34.64 -34.93
CA LYS A 203 -3.81 33.60 -35.57
C LYS A 203 -3.33 32.85 -36.85
N THR A 204 -3.68 31.54 -36.88
CA THR A 204 -4.10 30.69 -38.05
C THR A 204 -3.05 30.33 -39.14
N ASP A 205 -3.15 29.25 -39.94
CA ASP A 205 -4.15 28.15 -40.05
C ASP A 205 -3.61 26.83 -40.70
N LYS A 206 -4.42 25.75 -40.59
CA LYS A 206 -4.66 24.58 -41.51
C LYS A 206 -3.58 23.69 -42.17
N GLY A 207 -3.95 22.40 -42.26
CA GLY A 207 -3.41 21.31 -43.11
C GLY A 207 -3.31 19.98 -42.32
N GLY A 208 -3.88 18.82 -42.68
CA GLY A 208 -4.48 18.33 -43.94
C GLY A 208 -3.44 17.58 -44.80
N GLU A 209 -3.57 16.34 -45.28
CA GLU A 209 -4.70 15.35 -45.33
C GLU A 209 -4.13 13.89 -45.31
N LYS A 210 -4.82 12.89 -44.72
CA LYS A 210 -5.53 11.71 -45.31
C LYS A 210 -4.76 10.59 -46.07
N GLY A 211 -5.37 9.39 -45.99
CA GLY A 211 -5.03 8.08 -46.60
C GLY A 211 -5.46 6.97 -45.61
N GLU A 212 -6.47 6.09 -45.77
CA GLU A 212 -7.03 5.33 -46.92
C GLU A 212 -6.03 4.35 -47.56
N GLU A 213 -6.35 3.06 -47.82
CA GLU A 213 -7.47 2.19 -47.35
C GLU A 213 -7.12 0.70 -47.65
N ALA A 214 -7.76 -0.26 -46.93
CA ALA A 214 -7.93 -1.68 -47.32
C ALA A 214 -6.63 -2.54 -47.51
N ASP A 215 -6.66 -3.87 -47.73
CA ASP A 215 -7.78 -4.83 -47.79
C ASP A 215 -7.38 -6.24 -47.26
N LYS A 216 -8.38 -7.13 -47.15
CA LYS A 216 -8.42 -8.63 -47.10
C LYS A 216 -7.10 -9.41 -47.41
N ASP A 217 -6.86 -10.65 -46.93
CA ASP A 217 -7.81 -11.78 -47.07
C ASP A 217 -7.59 -13.04 -46.20
N ILE A 218 -8.66 -13.84 -46.20
CA ILE A 218 -8.94 -15.21 -45.71
C ILE A 218 -7.79 -16.25 -45.71
N ASN A 219 -7.75 -17.09 -44.65
CA ASN A 219 -7.70 -18.56 -44.84
C ASN A 219 -8.47 -19.35 -43.75
N LYS A 220 -8.77 -20.63 -44.01
CA LYS A 220 -9.78 -21.46 -43.33
C LYS A 220 -9.32 -22.94 -43.25
N SER A 221 -9.92 -23.70 -42.31
CA SER A 221 -10.05 -25.18 -42.27
C SER A 221 -9.01 -25.99 -41.45
N GLY A 222 -9.40 -27.23 -41.11
CA GLY A 222 -8.72 -28.17 -40.20
C GLY A 222 -9.18 -27.98 -38.75
N GLU A 223 -10.19 -28.66 -38.18
CA GLU A 223 -10.79 -29.99 -38.36
C GLU A 223 -10.04 -31.18 -37.68
N LYS A 224 -10.73 -31.74 -36.67
CA LYS A 224 -10.69 -33.12 -36.12
C LYS A 224 -9.57 -33.60 -35.19
N ALA A 225 -10.04 -34.47 -34.29
CA ALA A 225 -9.36 -35.47 -33.45
C ALA A 225 -8.46 -34.93 -32.32
N MET A 226 -8.43 -35.56 -31.13
CA MET A 226 -9.07 -36.82 -30.72
C MET A 226 -9.75 -36.67 -29.35
#